data_AF-A0A6G2PXW2-F1
#
_entry.id   AF-A0A6G2PXW2-F1
#
_cell.length_a   1.000
_cell.length_b   1.000
_cell.length_c   1.000
_cell.angle_alpha   90.00
_cell.angle_beta   90.00
_cell.angle_gamma   90.00
#
_symmetry.space_group_name_H-M   'P 1'
#
loop_
_entity.id
_entity.type
_entity.pdbx_description
1 polymer ?
#
loop_
_entity_poly.entity_id
_entity_poly.type
_entity_poly.pdbx_seq_one_letter_code
_entity_poly.pdbx_strand_id
1 'polypeptide(L)'
;MTVLILTSEEDVTADMVVLRLREAQVPVVRLDPADLTDGVALSGEYAHGACHGQLSVGGRLVDLDGLRSIWVRRPGVAAARAAQPSAWLTEESAQALYGMLRGTGA
;
A
#
# COMPACT_ATOMS: atom_id res chain seq x y z
N MET A 1 -0.10 -11.11 10.78
CA MET A 1 -0.52 -9.72 11.09
C MET A 1 0.58 -8.78 10.64
N THR A 2 0.40 -8.21 9.45
CA THR A 2 1.44 -7.52 8.67
C THR A 2 1.36 -6.01 8.89
N VAL A 3 2.49 -5.32 8.92
CA VAL A 3 2.56 -3.85 8.89
C VAL A 3 2.77 -3.38 7.45
N LEU A 4 1.86 -2.56 6.95
CA LEU A 4 2.02 -1.87 5.66
C LEU A 4 2.72 -0.53 5.89
N ILE A 5 3.73 -0.22 5.09
CA ILE A 5 4.43 1.06 5.14
C ILE A 5 4.26 1.75 3.79
N LEU A 6 3.63 2.93 3.79
CA LEU A 6 3.47 3.76 2.59
C LEU A 6 4.65 4.73 2.46
N THR A 7 5.57 4.44 1.56
CA THR A 7 6.84 5.14 1.39
C THR A 7 7.53 4.79 0.07
N SER A 8 8.40 5.65 -0.44
CA SER A 8 9.27 5.32 -1.59
C SER A 8 10.37 4.32 -1.22
N GLU A 9 10.97 3.68 -2.24
CA GLU A 9 12.05 2.70 -2.08
C GLU A 9 13.29 3.31 -1.42
N GLU A 10 13.59 4.57 -1.72
CA GLU A 10 14.77 5.30 -1.26
C GLU A 10 14.66 5.86 0.17
N ASP A 11 13.54 5.62 0.88
CA ASP A 11 13.37 6.09 2.25
C ASP A 11 14.19 5.27 3.26
N VAL A 12 15.43 5.68 3.47
CA VAL A 12 16.35 5.09 4.46
C VAL A 12 15.84 5.15 5.91
N THR A 13 14.93 6.09 6.24
CA THR A 13 14.33 6.12 7.58
C THR A 13 13.32 4.99 7.73
N ALA A 14 12.57 4.67 6.67
CA ALA A 14 11.68 3.54 6.66
C ALA A 14 12.45 2.22 6.80
N ASP A 15 13.63 2.10 6.20
CA ASP A 15 14.50 0.92 6.36
C ASP A 15 14.90 0.65 7.80
N MET A 16 15.22 1.70 8.55
CA MET A 16 15.54 1.56 9.98
C MET A 16 14.35 1.02 10.78
N VAL A 17 13.13 1.45 10.46
CA VAL A 17 11.91 0.92 11.11
C VAL A 17 11.63 -0.52 10.67
N VAL A 18 11.81 -0.83 9.39
CA VAL A 18 11.67 -2.20 8.85
C VAL A 18 12.63 -3.15 9.55
N LEU A 19 13.88 -2.72 9.80
CA LEU A 19 14.85 -3.51 10.56
C LEU A 19 14.32 -3.86 11.95
N ARG A 20 13.81 -2.87 12.70
CA ARG A 20 13.24 -3.09 14.04
C ARG A 20 12.01 -4.00 14.03
N LEU A 21 11.14 -3.83 13.03
CA LEU A 21 9.97 -4.69 12.87
C LEU A 21 10.38 -6.14 12.56
N ARG A 22 11.39 -6.34 11.72
CA ARG A 22 11.95 -7.66 11.43
C ARG A 22 12.62 -8.30 12.65
N GLU A 23 13.37 -7.53 13.44
CA GLU A 23 13.94 -7.98 14.72
C GLU A 23 12.83 -8.47 15.67
N ALA A 24 11.69 -7.78 15.68
CA ALA A 24 10.50 -8.18 16.43
C ALA A 24 9.64 -9.26 15.74
N GLN A 25 10.13 -9.87 14.64
CA GLN A 25 9.44 -10.88 13.85
C GLN A 25 8.07 -10.43 13.29
N VAL A 26 7.88 -9.13 13.08
CA VAL A 26 6.68 -8.56 12.48
C VAL A 26 6.82 -8.57 10.95
N PRO A 27 5.90 -9.21 10.20
CA PRO A 27 5.90 -9.12 8.74
C PRO A 27 5.68 -7.70 8.27
N VAL A 28 6.43 -7.27 7.25
CA VAL A 28 6.36 -5.92 6.69
C VAL A 28 6.17 -5.97 5.18
N VAL A 29 5.31 -5.08 4.68
CA VAL A 29 5.16 -4.78 3.26
C VAL A 29 5.44 -3.29 3.08
N ARG A 30 6.35 -2.95 2.16
CA ARG A 30 6.57 -1.57 1.72
C ARG A 30 5.88 -1.38 0.39
N LEU A 31 5.19 -0.26 0.22
CA LEU A 31 4.51 0.12 -1.01
C LEU A 31 4.64 1.63 -1.18
N ASP A 32 5.02 2.07 -2.37
CA ASP A 32 4.86 3.47 -2.75
C ASP A 32 3.60 3.57 -3.64
N PRO A 33 2.59 4.37 -3.26
CA PRO A 33 1.42 4.58 -4.12
C PRO A 33 1.77 5.11 -5.51
N ALA A 34 2.93 5.74 -5.69
CA ALA A 34 3.39 6.17 -7.01
C ALA A 34 3.61 5.03 -8.01
N ASP A 35 3.82 3.80 -7.53
CA ASP A 35 3.93 2.58 -8.35
C ASP A 35 2.58 1.96 -8.72
N LEU A 36 1.46 2.54 -8.30
CA LEU A 36 0.15 2.04 -8.73
C LEU A 36 0.07 2.05 -10.25
N THR A 37 -0.38 0.93 -10.82
CA THR A 37 -0.41 0.63 -12.26
C THR A 37 0.96 0.35 -12.91
N ASP A 38 2.04 0.39 -12.13
CA ASP A 38 3.40 0.01 -12.55
C ASP A 38 4.11 -0.82 -11.47
N GLY A 39 3.95 -2.15 -11.53
CA GLY A 39 4.54 -3.07 -10.55
C GLY A 39 3.77 -3.18 -9.21
N VAL A 40 2.84 -2.27 -8.94
CA VAL A 40 1.83 -2.39 -7.87
C VAL A 40 0.43 -2.46 -8.45
N ALA A 41 -0.35 -3.45 -8.01
CA ALA A 41 -1.76 -3.59 -8.34
C ALA A 41 -2.61 -3.71 -7.07
N LEU A 42 -3.82 -3.15 -7.13
CA LEU A 42 -4.85 -3.25 -6.10
C LEU A 42 -6.10 -3.86 -6.74
N SER A 43 -6.61 -4.93 -6.15
CA SER A 43 -7.96 -5.43 -6.39
C SER A 43 -8.76 -5.32 -5.12
N GLY A 44 -10.04 -4.97 -5.24
CA GLY A 44 -10.91 -4.89 -4.10
C GLY A 44 -12.36 -5.00 -4.49
N GLU A 45 -13.16 -5.50 -3.56
CA GLU A 45 -14.60 -5.50 -3.64
C GLU A 45 -15.19 -4.86 -2.38
N TYR A 46 -16.30 -4.16 -2.58
CA TYR A 46 -17.13 -3.69 -1.48
C TYR A 46 -18.40 -4.53 -1.44
N ALA A 47 -18.54 -5.31 -0.38
CA ALA A 47 -19.65 -6.22 -0.21
C ALA A 47 -20.11 -6.20 1.25
N HIS A 48 -21.43 -6.16 1.47
CA HIS A 48 -22.04 -6.28 2.81
C HIS A 48 -21.51 -5.27 3.86
N GLY A 49 -21.10 -4.07 3.42
CA GLY A 49 -20.59 -3.04 4.32
C GLY A 49 -19.11 -3.15 4.66
N ALA A 50 -18.39 -4.10 4.05
CA ALA A 50 -16.95 -4.29 4.23
C ALA A 50 -16.20 -4.15 2.91
N CYS A 51 -14.98 -3.63 2.99
CA CYS A 51 -14.03 -3.60 1.88
C CYS A 51 -13.07 -4.78 2.04
N HIS A 52 -13.03 -5.67 1.05
CA HIS A 52 -12.04 -6.75 0.97
C HIS A 52 -11.15 -6.52 -0.23
N GLY A 53 -9.86 -6.84 -0.13
CA GLY A 53 -8.99 -6.65 -1.27
C GLY A 53 -7.60 -7.22 -1.10
N GLN A 54 -6.85 -7.16 -2.19
CA GLN A 54 -5.48 -7.64 -2.24
C GLN A 54 -4.58 -6.58 -2.89
N LEU A 55 -3.38 -6.45 -2.32
CA LEU A 55 -2.28 -5.71 -2.92
C LEU A 55 -1.29 -6.71 -3.52
N SER A 56 -0.95 -6.51 -4.80
CA SER A 56 0.20 -7.16 -5.41
C SER A 56 1.37 -6.18 -5.43
N VAL A 57 2.44 -6.51 -4.71
CA VAL A 57 3.63 -5.65 -4.55
C VAL A 57 4.89 -6.47 -4.74
N GLY A 58 5.72 -6.14 -5.72
CA GLY A 58 6.97 -6.87 -5.99
C GLY A 58 6.74 -8.38 -6.20
N GLY A 59 5.65 -8.75 -6.87
CA GLY A 59 5.27 -10.15 -7.12
C GLY A 59 4.66 -10.89 -5.92
N ARG A 60 4.43 -10.21 -4.79
CA ARG A 60 3.80 -10.79 -3.59
C ARG A 60 2.36 -10.31 -3.47
N LEU A 61 1.44 -11.23 -3.22
CA LEU A 61 0.06 -10.92 -2.89
C LEU A 61 -0.08 -10.71 -1.37
N VAL A 62 -0.76 -9.64 -0.97
CA VAL A 62 -1.01 -9.26 0.42
C VAL A 62 -2.50 -9.05 0.57
N ASP A 63 -3.12 -9.84 1.44
CA ASP A 63 -4.52 -9.66 1.82
C ASP A 63 -4.65 -8.44 2.74
N LEU A 64 -5.57 -7.53 2.39
CA LEU A 64 -5.85 -6.34 3.17
C LEU A 64 -6.43 -6.68 4.55
N ASP A 65 -7.17 -7.79 4.67
CA ASP A 65 -7.72 -8.27 5.95
C ASP A 65 -6.61 -8.80 6.89
N GLY A 66 -5.42 -9.10 6.33
CA GLY A 66 -4.24 -9.53 7.07
C GLY A 66 -3.39 -8.40 7.64
N LEU A 67 -3.74 -7.14 7.32
CA LEU A 67 -3.04 -5.96 7.82
C LEU A 67 -3.39 -5.71 9.29
N ARG A 68 -2.37 -5.43 10.09
CA ARG A 68 -2.51 -5.06 11.50
C ARG A 68 -2.41 -3.57 11.73
N SER A 69 -1.52 -2.91 11.00
CA SER A 69 -1.36 -1.47 11.06
C SER A 69 -0.77 -0.92 9.78
N ILE A 70 -1.10 0.35 9.50
CA ILE A 70 -0.61 1.07 8.33
C ILE A 70 0.19 2.28 8.79
N TRP A 71 1.46 2.37 8.39
CA TRP A 71 2.30 3.53 8.62
C TRP A 71 2.41 4.39 7.36
N VAL A 72 1.73 5.54 7.36
CA VAL A 72 1.84 6.55 6.30
C VAL A 72 3.02 7.45 6.60
N ARG A 73 4.10 7.34 5.82
CA ARG A 73 5.35 8.09 6.06
C ARG A 73 5.56 9.19 5.05
N ARG A 74 5.98 8.82 3.84
CA ARG A 74 6.29 9.71 2.72
C ARG A 74 5.90 9.02 1.42
N PRO A 75 4.60 8.72 1.24
CA PRO A 75 4.15 8.17 -0.04
C PRO A 75 4.38 9.17 -1.16
N GLY A 76 4.77 8.67 -2.33
CA GLY A 76 4.70 9.42 -3.57
C GLY A 76 3.25 9.69 -4.00
N VAL A 77 3.10 10.55 -5.00
CA VAL A 77 1.79 10.84 -5.60
C VAL A 77 1.26 9.59 -6.29
N ALA A 78 0.02 9.20 -6.01
CA ALA A 78 -0.56 7.95 -6.51
C ALA A 78 -0.47 7.86 -8.05
N ALA A 79 -0.03 6.70 -8.53
CA ALA A 79 0.18 6.39 -9.95
C ALA A 79 1.06 7.39 -10.71
N ALA A 80 1.93 8.16 -10.03
CA ALA A 80 2.81 9.12 -10.67
C ALA A 80 3.83 8.47 -11.64
N ARG A 81 4.12 7.17 -11.45
CA ARG A 81 5.02 6.39 -12.33
C ARG A 81 4.27 5.54 -13.35
N ALA A 82 2.95 5.71 -13.48
CA ALA A 82 2.19 5.07 -14.54
C ALA A 82 2.75 5.40 -15.93
N ALA A 83 2.59 4.49 -16.90
CA ALA A 83 3.04 4.71 -18.28
C ALA A 83 2.41 5.97 -18.93
N GLN A 84 1.20 6.33 -18.51
CA GLN A 84 0.48 7.53 -18.95
C GLN A 84 -0.16 8.22 -17.73
N PRO A 85 0.60 9.03 -16.98
CA PRO A 85 0.08 9.67 -15.78
C PRO A 85 -0.92 10.77 -16.15
N SER A 86 -1.98 10.90 -15.37
CA SER A 86 -2.98 11.96 -15.54
C SER A 86 -3.59 12.34 -14.18
N ALA A 87 -4.13 13.55 -14.08
CA ALA A 87 -4.81 13.99 -12.87
C ALA A 87 -5.98 13.06 -12.48
N TRP A 88 -6.72 12.55 -13.48
CA TRP A 88 -7.78 11.58 -13.26
C TRP A 88 -7.24 10.27 -12.69
N LEU A 89 -6.19 9.69 -13.29
CA LEU A 89 -5.60 8.43 -12.81
C LEU A 89 -5.03 8.58 -11.39
N THR A 90 -4.36 9.69 -11.10
CA THR A 90 -3.85 9.99 -9.75
C THR A 90 -4.98 10.05 -8.73
N GLU A 91 -6.06 10.75 -9.04
CA GLU A 91 -7.21 10.87 -8.13
C GLU A 91 -7.87 9.50 -7.91
N GLU A 92 -8.20 8.77 -8.99
CA GLU A 92 -8.84 7.44 -8.89
C GLU A 92 -7.95 6.44 -8.13
N SER A 93 -6.65 6.43 -8.41
CA SER A 93 -5.71 5.53 -7.74
C SER A 93 -5.57 5.86 -6.25
N ALA A 94 -5.55 7.15 -5.90
CA ALA A 94 -5.52 7.59 -4.50
C ALA A 94 -6.82 7.20 -3.79
N GLN A 95 -7.99 7.48 -4.38
CA GLN A 95 -9.28 7.16 -3.77
C GLN A 95 -9.46 5.65 -3.60
N ALA A 96 -9.08 4.85 -4.60
CA ALA A 96 -9.12 3.40 -4.52
C ALA A 96 -8.21 2.88 -3.39
N LEU A 97 -6.93 3.26 -3.37
CA LEU A 97 -5.99 2.78 -2.35
C LEU A 97 -6.42 3.21 -0.94
N TYR A 98 -6.59 4.52 -0.72
CA TYR A 98 -6.87 5.02 0.62
C TYR A 98 -8.29 4.67 1.08
N GLY A 99 -9.25 4.56 0.17
CA GLY A 99 -10.60 4.06 0.46
C GLY A 99 -10.58 2.62 0.97
N MET A 100 -9.87 1.73 0.27
CA MET A 100 -9.70 0.34 0.68
C MET A 100 -8.98 0.23 2.03
N LEU A 101 -7.87 0.95 2.20
CA LEU A 101 -7.09 0.93 3.44
C LEU A 101 -7.90 1.40 4.65
N ARG A 102 -8.71 2.47 4.51
CA ARG A 102 -9.62 2.92 5.58
C ARG A 102 -10.66 1.87 5.98
N GLY A 103 -11.02 0.96 5.07
CA GLY A 103 -11.97 -0.13 5.33
C GLY A 103 -11.39 -1.29 6.15
N THR A 104 -10.06 -1.40 6.27
CA THR A 104 -9.39 -2.56 6.91
C THR A 104 -9.41 -2.55 8.44
N GLY A 105 -9.71 -1.42 9.09
CA GLY A 105 -9.63 -1.25 10.54
C GLY A 105 -8.19 -1.26 11.11
N ALA A 106 -7.16 -1.32 10.26
CA ALA A 106 -5.75 -1.23 10.60
C ALA A 106 -5.25 0.21 10.79
#